data_AF-A0A0W0FND1-F1
#
_entry.id   AF-A0A0W0FND1-F1
#
_cell.length_a   1.000
_cell.length_b   1.000
_cell.length_c   1.000
_cell.angle_alpha   90.00
_cell.angle_beta   90.00
_cell.angle_gamma   90.00
#
_symmetry.space_group_name_H-M   'P 1'
#
loop_
_entity.id
_entity.type
_entity.pdbx_description
1 polymer ?
#
loop_
_entity_poly.entity_id
_entity_poly.type
_entity_poly.pdbx_seq_one_letter_code
_entity_poly.pdbx_strand_id
1 'polypeptide(L)'
;MKPFIGILDETKELDTGILDNVEDDEVLIRSFIKGEEDSDEVQINAKLSASQVLAQAHEVKAKPLEELLPTYLSDYTDQFEKKKAEQFPPSQPYDHAIDLKPDFKPWDCKIYSLSPKEQIKQDKFLDENLRKGYI
;
A
#
# COMPACT_ATOMS: atom_id res chain seq x y z
N MET A 1 -24.67 39.51 -27.84
CA MET A 1 -24.19 38.15 -27.54
C MET A 1 -25.18 37.51 -26.56
N LYS A 2 -25.78 36.36 -26.90
CA LYS A 2 -26.77 35.68 -26.05
C LYS A 2 -26.04 34.70 -25.13
N PRO A 3 -26.39 34.60 -23.83
CA PRO A 3 -25.87 33.53 -22.98
C PRO A 3 -26.65 32.23 -23.25
N PHE A 4 -25.93 31.11 -23.23
CA PHE A 4 -26.49 29.77 -23.37
C PHE A 4 -26.99 29.31 -21.99
N ILE A 5 -28.29 29.07 -21.87
CA ILE A 5 -28.94 28.51 -20.68
C ILE A 5 -28.88 26.99 -20.82
N GLY A 6 -28.02 26.36 -20.02
CA GLY A 6 -28.02 24.91 -19.82
C GLY A 6 -29.06 24.56 -18.77
N ILE A 7 -30.05 23.76 -19.17
CA ILE A 7 -30.98 23.09 -18.26
C ILE A 7 -30.46 21.66 -18.11
N LEU A 8 -29.99 21.32 -16.91
CA LEU A 8 -29.79 19.96 -16.40
C LEU A 8 -29.42 20.11 -14.93
N ASP A 9 -30.33 19.83 -14.01
CA ASP A 9 -30.31 18.51 -13.40
C ASP A 9 -31.63 18.22 -12.68
N GLU A 10 -32.08 16.98 -12.83
CA GLU A 10 -33.31 16.46 -12.25
C GLU A 10 -33.09 16.20 -10.75
N THR A 11 -34.00 16.73 -9.94
CA THR A 11 -34.14 16.34 -8.54
C THR A 11 -34.61 14.89 -8.47
N LYS A 12 -33.78 13.98 -7.94
CA LYS A 12 -34.25 12.73 -7.33
C LYS A 12 -33.67 12.59 -5.94
N GLU A 13 -34.50 13.05 -5.01
CA GLU A 13 -34.67 12.63 -3.62
C GLU A 13 -34.00 11.27 -3.33
N LEU A 14 -33.02 11.25 -2.42
CA LEU A 14 -32.50 10.01 -1.85
C LEU A 14 -33.42 9.60 -0.71
N ASP A 15 -34.22 8.56 -0.96
CA ASP A 15 -35.10 7.96 0.01
C ASP A 15 -34.27 7.41 1.18
N THR A 16 -34.55 7.94 2.37
CA THR A 16 -33.95 7.54 3.63
C THR A 16 -34.65 6.30 4.15
N GLY A 17 -33.90 5.22 4.30
CA GLY A 17 -34.19 4.23 5.34
C GLY A 17 -34.10 2.79 4.87
N ILE A 18 -33.32 2.02 5.64
CA ILE A 18 -33.60 0.68 6.18
C ILE A 18 -32.31 -0.18 6.14
N LEU A 19 -31.78 -0.41 7.36
CA LEU A 19 -30.83 -1.45 7.84
C LEU A 19 -29.35 -1.23 7.46
N ASP A 20 -28.45 -0.78 8.34
CA ASP A 20 -28.12 -1.28 9.70
C ASP A 20 -28.13 -2.81 9.77
N ASN A 21 -27.21 -3.42 9.01
CA ASN A 21 -26.44 -4.62 9.32
C ASN A 21 -25.35 -4.73 8.24
N VAL A 22 -24.20 -4.11 8.48
CA VAL A 22 -22.99 -4.34 7.66
C VAL A 22 -22.46 -5.72 8.05
N GLU A 23 -22.97 -6.75 7.38
CA GLU A 23 -22.31 -8.05 7.29
C GLU A 23 -21.66 -8.10 5.91
N ASP A 24 -20.37 -7.80 5.91
CA ASP A 24 -19.38 -8.11 4.87
C ASP A 24 -19.89 -8.04 3.42
N ASP A 25 -19.78 -6.87 2.80
CA ASP A 25 -20.02 -6.67 1.36
C ASP A 25 -19.19 -7.64 0.50
N GLU A 26 -18.08 -8.18 1.04
CA GLU A 26 -17.27 -9.21 0.39
C GLU A 26 -17.95 -10.60 0.34
N VAL A 27 -18.77 -10.95 1.34
CA VAL A 27 -19.48 -12.24 1.40
C VAL A 27 -20.69 -12.23 0.47
N LEU A 28 -21.37 -11.07 0.34
CA LEU A 28 -22.46 -10.90 -0.61
C LEU A 28 -21.97 -11.00 -2.06
N ILE A 29 -20.83 -10.39 -2.40
CA ILE A 29 -20.22 -10.57 -3.72
C ILE A 29 -19.91 -12.05 -4.00
N ARG A 30 -19.43 -12.78 -2.98
CA ARG A 30 -19.08 -14.20 -3.12
C ARG A 30 -20.29 -15.12 -3.32
N SER A 31 -21.47 -14.77 -2.80
CA SER A 31 -22.70 -15.54 -3.02
C SER A 31 -23.32 -15.26 -4.40
N PHE A 32 -23.18 -14.05 -4.95
CA PHE A 32 -23.58 -13.74 -6.32
C PHE A 32 -22.74 -14.44 -7.40
N ILE A 33 -21.47 -14.75 -7.11
CA ILE A 33 -20.62 -15.56 -8.00
C ILE A 33 -21.04 -17.04 -8.00
N LYS A 34 -21.79 -17.49 -7.00
CA LYS A 34 -22.26 -18.88 -6.86
C LYS A 34 -23.69 -19.07 -7.37
N GLY A 35 -24.11 -18.26 -8.33
CA GLY A 35 -25.28 -18.51 -9.16
C GLY A 35 -24.92 -19.50 -10.25
N GLU A 36 -25.59 -20.67 -10.20
CA GLU A 36 -25.96 -21.55 -11.32
C GLU A 36 -25.07 -21.48 -12.58
N GLU A 37 -24.23 -22.50 -12.74
CA GLU A 37 -23.40 -22.73 -13.92
C GLU A 37 -24.28 -23.02 -15.15
N ASP A 38 -24.84 -21.98 -15.76
CA ASP A 38 -25.02 -21.97 -17.20
C ASP A 38 -23.63 -21.76 -17.80
N SER A 39 -23.02 -22.87 -18.19
CA SER A 39 -21.71 -22.96 -18.81
C SER A 39 -21.71 -22.33 -20.21
N ASP A 40 -21.85 -21.02 -20.27
CA ASP A 40 -21.45 -20.24 -21.42
C ASP A 40 -20.02 -19.76 -21.18
N GLU A 41 -19.05 -20.56 -21.61
CA GLU A 41 -17.66 -20.13 -21.74
C GLU A 41 -17.63 -18.89 -22.64
N VAL A 42 -17.60 -17.70 -22.05
CA VAL A 42 -17.45 -16.46 -22.81
C VAL A 42 -16.02 -16.43 -23.36
N GLN A 43 -15.86 -16.86 -24.60
CA GLN A 43 -14.63 -16.69 -25.36
C GLN A 43 -14.39 -15.21 -25.64
N ILE A 44 -13.69 -14.53 -24.74
CA ILE A 44 -13.28 -13.15 -24.94
C ILE A 44 -12.17 -13.15 -25.99
N ASN A 45 -12.50 -12.72 -27.22
CA ASN A 45 -11.53 -12.47 -28.30
C ASN A 45 -10.74 -11.16 -28.07
N ALA A 46 -10.16 -10.99 -26.89
CA ALA A 46 -9.30 -9.87 -26.58
C ALA A 46 -7.89 -10.13 -27.11
N LYS A 47 -7.32 -9.18 -27.85
CA LYS A 47 -5.93 -9.24 -28.30
C LYS A 47 -5.03 -8.78 -27.16
N LEU A 48 -4.15 -9.65 -26.68
CA LEU A 48 -3.07 -9.26 -25.77
C LEU A 48 -2.05 -8.42 -26.53
N SER A 49 -1.57 -7.35 -25.89
CA SER A 49 -0.41 -6.61 -26.40
C SER A 49 0.85 -7.46 -26.27
N ALA A 50 1.84 -7.23 -27.14
CA ALA A 50 3.15 -7.88 -27.06
C ALA A 50 3.78 -7.76 -25.65
N SER A 51 3.62 -6.62 -24.98
CA SER A 51 4.10 -6.42 -23.60
C SER A 51 3.39 -7.30 -22.57
N GLN A 52 2.08 -7.54 -22.72
CA GLN A 52 1.31 -8.39 -21.81
C GLN A 52 1.69 -9.87 -21.99
N VAL A 53 1.87 -10.30 -23.25
CA VAL A 53 2.36 -11.66 -23.55
C VAL A 53 3.75 -11.88 -22.96
N LEU A 54 4.66 -10.91 -23.11
CA LEU A 54 6.00 -10.98 -22.51
C LEU A 54 5.96 -11.02 -20.98
N ALA A 55 5.09 -10.21 -20.35
CA ALA A 55 4.94 -10.20 -18.91
C ALA A 55 4.37 -11.53 -18.36
N GLN A 56 3.41 -12.14 -19.08
CA GLN A 56 2.86 -13.45 -18.73
C GLN A 56 3.87 -14.58 -18.94
N ALA A 57 4.67 -14.53 -20.01
CA ALA A 57 5.72 -15.50 -20.27
C ALA A 57 6.90 -15.39 -19.28
N HIS A 58 7.11 -14.21 -18.72
CA HIS A 58 8.13 -13.97 -17.72
C HIS A 58 7.62 -14.37 -16.33
N GLU A 59 7.63 -15.67 -16.05
CA GLU A 59 7.58 -16.15 -14.67
C GLU A 59 8.88 -15.74 -13.96
N VAL A 60 8.80 -14.70 -13.13
CA VAL A 60 9.89 -14.33 -12.20
C VAL A 60 9.95 -15.43 -11.14
N LYS A 61 10.60 -16.56 -11.46
CA LYS A 61 11.02 -17.49 -10.41
C LYS A 61 12.03 -16.75 -9.56
N ALA A 62 11.74 -16.64 -8.26
CA ALA A 62 12.64 -16.02 -7.30
C ALA A 62 13.94 -16.86 -7.27
N LYS A 63 14.95 -16.40 -8.02
CA LYS A 63 16.29 -16.95 -7.96
C LYS A 63 16.86 -16.69 -6.57
N PRO A 64 17.68 -17.60 -6.02
CA PRO A 64 18.36 -17.36 -4.76
C PRO A 64 19.28 -16.14 -4.89
N LEU A 65 19.47 -15.43 -3.78
CA LEU A 65 20.23 -14.18 -3.73
C LEU A 65 21.65 -14.35 -4.30
N GLU A 66 22.30 -15.49 -4.05
CA GLU A 66 23.65 -15.77 -4.52
C GLU A 66 23.76 -15.85 -6.05
N GLU A 67 22.68 -16.20 -6.76
CA GLU A 67 22.67 -16.29 -8.22
C GLU A 67 22.38 -14.93 -8.89
N LEU A 68 21.77 -14.00 -8.15
CA LEU A 68 21.53 -12.64 -8.59
C LEU A 68 22.73 -11.72 -8.36
N LEU A 69 23.55 -12.02 -7.35
CA LEU A 69 24.70 -11.20 -7.01
C LEU A 69 25.89 -11.49 -7.93
N PRO A 70 26.47 -10.45 -8.54
CA PRO A 70 27.76 -10.56 -9.20
C PRO A 70 28.83 -11.11 -8.26
N THR A 71 29.78 -11.89 -8.79
CA THR A 71 30.83 -12.54 -7.98
C THR A 71 31.62 -11.58 -7.10
N TYR A 72 31.84 -10.33 -7.56
CA TYR A 72 32.57 -9.32 -6.79
C TYR A 72 31.80 -8.79 -5.56
N LEU A 73 30.49 -9.05 -5.47
CA LEU A 73 29.64 -8.65 -4.34
C LEU A 73 29.28 -9.81 -3.41
N SER A 74 29.80 -11.01 -3.69
CA SER A 74 29.54 -12.19 -2.87
C SER A 74 29.97 -11.99 -1.40
N ASP A 75 31.04 -11.23 -1.14
CA ASP A 75 31.48 -10.87 0.21
C ASP A 75 30.48 -9.97 0.96
N TYR A 76 29.58 -9.29 0.25
CA TYR A 76 28.59 -8.36 0.80
C TYR A 76 27.18 -8.93 0.79
N THR A 77 27.01 -10.25 0.60
CA THR A 77 25.70 -10.91 0.54
C THR A 77 24.79 -10.51 1.71
N ASP A 78 25.38 -10.39 2.91
CA ASP A 78 24.71 -9.92 4.13
C ASP A 78 24.00 -8.57 3.99
N GLN A 79 24.53 -7.64 3.20
CA GLN A 79 23.94 -6.32 2.99
C GLN A 79 22.69 -6.37 2.09
N PHE A 80 22.55 -7.44 1.30
CA PHE A 80 21.40 -7.67 0.45
C PHE A 80 20.32 -8.53 1.13
N GLU A 81 20.62 -9.12 2.28
CA GLU A 81 19.62 -9.82 3.08
C GLU A 81 18.65 -8.81 3.73
N LYS A 82 17.38 -8.88 3.34
CA LYS A 82 16.33 -7.97 3.86
C LYS A 82 16.31 -7.89 5.40
N LYS A 83 16.51 -9.01 6.09
CA LYS A 83 16.49 -9.06 7.56
C LYS A 83 17.65 -8.28 8.19
N LYS A 84 18.85 -8.38 7.63
CA LYS A 84 20.03 -7.65 8.12
C LYS A 84 19.97 -6.17 7.72
N ALA A 85 19.41 -5.88 6.54
CA ALA A 85 19.18 -4.51 6.08
C ALA A 85 18.10 -3.75 6.87
N GLU A 86 17.26 -4.45 7.63
CA GLU A 86 16.24 -3.85 8.51
C GLU A 86 16.80 -3.42 9.89
N GLN A 87 18.10 -3.55 10.14
CA GLN A 87 18.75 -3.15 11.39
C GLN A 87 19.61 -1.91 11.18
N PHE A 88 19.65 -1.00 12.17
CA PHE A 88 20.58 0.11 12.13
C PHE A 88 22.05 -0.35 12.17
N PRO A 89 22.95 0.35 11.46
CA PRO A 89 24.37 0.15 11.64
C PRO A 89 24.80 0.48 13.08
N PRO A 90 25.94 -0.05 13.53
CA PRO A 90 26.49 0.33 14.82
C PRO A 90 26.79 1.83 14.86
N SER A 91 26.63 2.44 16.04
CA SER A 91 26.91 3.87 16.23
C SER A 91 28.35 4.21 15.83
N GLN A 92 28.50 5.30 15.09
CA GLN A 92 29.78 5.77 14.58
C GLN A 92 30.14 7.14 15.16
N PRO A 93 31.44 7.49 15.22
CA PRO A 93 31.88 8.83 15.62
C PRO A 93 31.34 9.97 14.72
N TYR A 94 30.83 9.62 13.55
CA TYR A 94 30.28 10.53 12.55
C TYR A 94 28.76 10.55 12.55
N ASP A 95 28.11 9.89 13.51
CA ASP A 95 26.66 9.97 13.69
C ASP A 95 26.26 11.44 13.87
N HIS A 96 25.17 11.84 13.24
CA HIS A 96 24.72 13.22 13.27
C HIS A 96 24.22 13.59 14.67
N ALA A 97 24.97 14.46 15.35
CA ALA A 97 24.51 15.12 16.57
C ALA A 97 23.53 16.24 16.23
N ILE A 98 22.49 16.41 17.07
CA ILE A 98 21.57 17.55 16.98
C ILE A 98 22.03 18.60 17.98
N ASP A 99 22.82 19.57 17.51
CA ASP A 99 23.33 20.66 18.33
C ASP A 99 22.24 21.70 18.59
N LEU A 100 21.79 21.80 19.84
CA LEU A 100 20.77 22.75 20.26
C LEU A 100 21.40 24.11 20.63
N LYS A 101 20.66 25.19 20.40
CA LYS A 101 21.06 26.53 20.87
C LYS A 101 21.00 26.58 22.40
N PRO A 102 21.85 27.38 23.07
CA PRO A 102 21.86 27.48 24.54
C PRO A 102 20.52 27.90 25.14
N ASP A 103 19.77 28.74 24.43
CA ASP A 103 18.46 29.26 24.86
C ASP A 103 17.29 28.38 24.38
N PHE A 104 17.56 27.17 23.87
CA PHE A 104 16.52 26.29 23.37
C PHE A 104 15.61 25.83 24.51
N LYS A 105 14.30 26.07 24.34
CA LYS A 105 13.26 25.53 25.21
C LYS A 105 12.44 24.52 24.41
N PRO A 106 12.28 23.27 24.89
CA PRO A 106 11.38 22.31 24.26
C PRO A 106 9.98 22.90 24.11
N TRP A 107 9.42 22.79 22.90
CA TRP A 107 8.06 23.21 22.62
C TRP A 107 7.17 21.97 22.55
N ASP A 108 6.19 21.90 23.45
CA ASP A 108 5.13 20.89 23.37
C ASP A 108 4.02 21.42 22.43
N CYS A 109 3.89 20.80 21.26
CA CYS A 109 2.90 21.16 20.26
C CYS A 109 1.77 20.14 20.24
N LYS A 110 0.53 20.62 20.12
CA LYS A 110 -0.64 19.75 19.99
C LYS A 110 -0.55 18.93 18.71
N ILE A 111 -0.69 17.60 18.85
CA ILE A 111 -0.81 16.68 17.73
C ILE A 111 -2.19 16.89 17.09
N TYR A 112 -2.24 16.94 15.76
CA TYR A 112 -3.52 17.02 15.04
C TYR A 112 -4.29 15.71 15.19
N SER A 113 -5.60 15.82 15.40
CA SER A 113 -6.48 14.65 15.46
C SER A 113 -6.45 13.89 14.14
N LEU A 114 -6.09 12.62 14.20
CA LEU A 114 -6.13 11.72 13.06
C LEU A 114 -7.51 11.09 12.94
N SER A 115 -7.96 10.82 11.71
CA SER A 115 -9.15 10.01 11.46
C SER A 115 -8.90 8.54 11.87
N PRO A 116 -9.95 7.73 12.15
CA PRO A 116 -9.76 6.34 12.55
C PRO A 116 -8.93 5.49 11.57
N LYS A 117 -9.08 5.74 10.26
CA LYS A 117 -8.31 5.05 9.21
C LYS A 117 -6.83 5.43 9.24
N GLU A 118 -6.51 6.68 9.59
CA GLU A 118 -5.13 7.15 9.70
C GLU A 118 -4.46 6.63 10.98
N GLN A 119 -5.20 6.58 12.09
CA GLN A 119 -4.72 6.00 13.35
C GLN A 119 -4.31 4.54 13.16
N ILE A 120 -5.17 3.70 12.55
CA ILE A 120 -4.84 2.29 12.28
C ILE A 120 -3.55 2.15 11.45
N LYS A 121 -3.36 3.02 10.46
CA LYS A 121 -2.14 3.02 9.64
C LYS A 121 -0.92 3.49 10.44
N GLN A 122 -1.08 4.49 11.29
CA GLN A 122 -0.03 4.99 12.18
C GLN A 122 0.39 3.91 13.16
N ASP A 123 -0.56 3.26 13.83
CA ASP A 123 -0.30 2.20 14.82
C ASP A 123 0.46 1.05 14.18
N LYS A 124 0.02 0.60 13.00
CA LYS A 124 0.74 -0.42 12.23
C LYS A 124 2.18 0.01 11.89
N PHE A 125 2.37 1.26 11.49
CA PHE A 125 3.71 1.78 11.21
C PHE A 125 4.58 1.82 12.47
N LEU A 126 4.03 2.25 13.60
CA LEU A 126 4.74 2.29 14.87
C LEU A 126 5.16 0.88 15.30
N ASP A 127 4.24 -0.08 15.29
CA ASP A 127 4.52 -1.48 15.66
C ASP A 127 5.64 -2.09 14.82
N GLU A 128 5.60 -1.86 13.49
CA GLU A 128 6.63 -2.37 12.58
C GLU A 128 8.02 -1.76 12.84
N ASN A 129 8.10 -0.46 13.12
CA ASN A 129 9.37 0.23 13.30
C ASN A 129 9.94 0.08 14.72
N LEU A 130 9.09 0.01 15.75
CA LEU A 130 9.48 -0.35 17.11
C LEU A 130 10.07 -1.76 17.15
N ARG A 131 9.46 -2.72 16.44
CA ARG A 131 9.99 -4.08 16.32
C ARG A 131 11.37 -4.12 15.65
N LYS A 132 11.63 -3.23 14.69
CA LYS A 132 12.93 -3.08 14.02
C LYS A 132 13.97 -2.33 14.86
N GLY A 133 13.53 -1.61 15.91
CA GLY A 133 14.37 -0.74 16.72
C GLY A 133 14.72 0.57 16.00
N TYR A 134 13.86 1.02 15.08
CA TYR A 134 14.03 2.28 14.36
C TYR A 134 13.54 3.49 15.15
N ILE A 135 12.58 3.25 16.04
CA ILE A 135 11.91 4.20 16.92
C ILE A 135 11.98 3.64 18.35
#